data_AF-A0A928FVI8-F1
#
_entry.id   AF-A0A928FVI8-F1
#
_cell.length_a   1.000
_cell.length_b   1.000
_cell.length_c   1.000
_cell.angle_alpha   90.00
_cell.angle_beta   90.00
_cell.angle_gamma   90.00
#
_symmetry.space_group_name_H-M   'P 1'
#
loop_
_entity.id
_entity.type
_entity.pdbx_description
1 polymer ?
#
loop_
_entity_poly.entity_id
_entity_poly.type
_entity_poly.pdbx_seq_one_letter_code
_entity_poly.pdbx_strand_id
1 'polypeptide(L)'
;MDISYTYALVTNALSNARNIESLIRQKQLDLQLQDIHRQYQPVGGNRINATLTRQQMLHEIERLIIDRDSTISQAIDAAIVIVTAELANNVEPLFSVGSMALGNIISFIDAYRLKVTISFPTMLKISQLSSQLMLKGVEYFDLKNKVDRFRSY
;
A
#
# COMPACT_ATOMS: atom_id res chain seq x y z
N MET A 1 10.27 11.81 19.61
CA MET A 1 9.83 10.52 19.04
C MET A 1 11.03 9.89 18.35
N ASP A 2 11.24 8.59 18.50
CA ASP A 2 12.38 7.91 17.88
C ASP A 2 12.09 7.59 16.41
N ILE A 3 12.74 8.33 15.50
CA ILE A 3 12.61 8.19 14.04
C ILE A 3 13.02 6.78 13.59
N SER A 4 14.01 6.15 14.25
CA SER A 4 14.47 4.81 13.90
C SER A 4 13.39 3.76 14.15
N TYR A 5 12.76 3.81 15.33
CA TYR A 5 11.63 2.96 15.66
C TYR A 5 10.45 3.17 14.70
N THR A 6 10.08 4.43 14.42
CA THR A 6 8.98 4.73 13.50
C THR A 6 9.29 4.27 12.06
N TYR A 7 10.54 4.38 11.61
CA TYR A 7 10.95 3.87 10.31
C TYR A 7 10.85 2.34 10.24
N ALA A 8 11.19 1.63 11.33
CA ALA A 8 11.00 0.18 11.42
C ALA A 8 9.52 -0.22 11.26
N LEU A 9 8.57 0.59 11.76
CA LEU A 9 7.14 0.36 11.53
C LEU A 9 6.79 0.44 10.04
N VAL A 10 7.35 1.41 9.30
CA VAL A 10 7.16 1.51 7.85
C VAL A 10 7.67 0.25 7.14
N THR A 11 8.89 -0.19 7.46
CA THR A 11 9.49 -1.36 6.80
C THR A 11 8.76 -2.66 7.13
N ASN A 12 8.28 -2.81 8.37
CA ASN A 12 7.51 -3.97 8.80
C ASN A 12 6.15 -4.01 8.11
N ALA A 13 5.46 -2.87 8.03
CA ALA A 13 4.20 -2.76 7.30
C ALA A 13 4.38 -3.10 5.81
N LEU A 14 5.42 -2.56 5.14
CA LEU A 14 5.69 -2.91 3.74
C LEU A 14 6.04 -4.38 3.54
N SER A 15 6.76 -4.99 4.47
CA SER A 15 7.07 -6.43 4.42
C SER A 15 5.80 -7.27 4.55
N ASN A 16 4.89 -6.88 5.45
CA ASN A 16 3.60 -7.55 5.59
C ASN A 16 2.72 -7.36 4.33
N ALA A 17 2.63 -6.12 3.81
CA ALA A 17 1.90 -5.84 2.58
C ALA A 17 2.44 -6.65 1.38
N ARG A 18 3.76 -6.84 1.29
CA ARG A 18 4.39 -7.70 0.28
C ARG A 18 3.97 -9.16 0.41
N ASN A 19 3.94 -9.69 1.63
CA ASN A 19 3.50 -11.06 1.89
C ASN A 19 2.04 -11.26 1.50
N ILE A 20 1.17 -10.32 1.88
CA ILE A 20 -0.25 -10.33 1.51
C ILE A 20 -0.41 -10.27 -0.02
N GLU A 21 0.33 -9.39 -0.70
CA GLU A 21 0.30 -9.28 -2.17
C GLU A 21 0.75 -10.57 -2.87
N SER A 22 1.76 -11.27 -2.32
CA SER A 22 2.17 -12.58 -2.82
C SER A 22 1.02 -13.61 -2.74
N LEU A 23 0.30 -13.63 -1.61
CA LEU A 23 -0.86 -14.51 -1.42
C LEU A 23 -2.01 -14.16 -2.37
N ILE A 24 -2.27 -12.87 -2.60
CA ILE A 24 -3.27 -12.40 -3.58
C ILE A 24 -2.92 -12.95 -4.96
N ARG A 25 -1.68 -12.78 -5.43
CA ARG A 25 -1.23 -13.24 -6.74
C ARG A 25 -1.30 -14.75 -6.89
N GLN A 26 -0.91 -15.49 -5.84
CA GLN A 26 -1.03 -16.94 -5.83
C GLN A 26 -2.48 -17.38 -6.02
N LYS A 27 -3.43 -16.80 -5.27
CA LYS A 27 -4.85 -17.15 -5.40
C LYS A 27 -5.45 -16.72 -6.75
N GLN A 28 -5.01 -15.60 -7.31
CA GLN A 28 -5.40 -15.18 -8.66
C GLN A 28 -4.91 -16.17 -9.72
N LEU A 29 -3.70 -16.69 -9.58
CA LEU A 29 -3.18 -17.75 -10.44
C LEU A 29 -3.99 -19.04 -10.29
N ASP A 30 -4.31 -19.45 -9.06
CA ASP A 30 -5.13 -20.63 -8.80
C ASP A 30 -6.52 -20.51 -9.47
N LEU A 31 -7.15 -19.33 -9.41
CA LEU A 31 -8.40 -19.05 -10.10
C LEU A 31 -8.28 -19.16 -11.63
N GLN A 32 -7.18 -18.66 -12.21
CA GLN A 32 -6.91 -18.79 -13.64
C GLN A 32 -6.72 -20.25 -14.05
N LEU A 33 -5.99 -21.03 -13.25
CA LEU A 33 -5.83 -22.47 -13.49
C LEU A 33 -7.16 -23.21 -13.38
N GLN A 34 -8.03 -22.84 -12.45
CA GLN A 34 -9.38 -23.40 -12.37
C GLN A 34 -10.22 -23.06 -13.61
N ASP A 35 -10.11 -21.85 -14.15
CA ASP A 35 -10.82 -21.44 -15.37
C ASP A 35 -10.34 -22.25 -16.59
N ILE A 36 -9.04 -22.46 -16.71
CA ILE A 36 -8.45 -23.33 -17.73
C ILE A 36 -9.00 -24.76 -17.57
N HIS A 37 -8.93 -25.34 -16.36
CA HIS A 37 -9.45 -26.69 -16.12
C HIS A 37 -10.93 -26.84 -16.47
N ARG A 38 -11.76 -25.83 -16.17
CA ARG A 38 -13.18 -25.84 -16.55
C ARG A 38 -13.39 -25.81 -18.06
N GLN A 39 -12.58 -25.06 -18.79
CA GLN A 39 -12.68 -24.96 -20.25
C GLN A 39 -12.44 -26.32 -20.94
N TYR A 40 -11.59 -27.16 -20.36
CA TYR A 40 -11.23 -28.47 -20.92
C TYR A 40 -11.89 -29.65 -20.19
N GLN A 41 -12.81 -29.40 -19.25
CA GLN A 41 -13.50 -30.48 -18.54
C GLN A 41 -14.61 -31.11 -19.40
N PRO A 42 -14.66 -32.45 -19.52
CA PRO A 42 -15.75 -33.12 -20.23
C PRO A 42 -17.11 -32.88 -19.54
N VAL A 43 -18.17 -32.90 -20.35
CA VAL A 43 -19.56 -32.64 -19.91
C VAL A 43 -19.96 -33.68 -18.86
N GLY A 44 -20.13 -33.25 -17.60
CA GLY A 44 -20.50 -34.12 -16.48
C GLY A 44 -19.84 -33.80 -15.12
N GLY A 45 -18.88 -32.88 -15.07
CA GLY A 45 -18.21 -32.48 -13.82
C GLY A 45 -19.12 -31.78 -12.80
N ASN A 46 -18.75 -31.83 -11.51
CA ASN A 46 -19.49 -31.24 -10.40
C ASN A 46 -19.39 -29.69 -10.38
N ARG A 47 -20.16 -29.04 -11.26
CA ARG A 47 -20.14 -27.59 -11.55
C ARG A 47 -20.55 -26.70 -10.36
N ILE A 48 -21.41 -27.20 -9.46
CA ILE A 48 -21.90 -26.44 -8.30
C ILE A 48 -20.75 -26.26 -7.28
N ASN A 49 -20.09 -27.35 -6.90
CA ASN A 49 -18.97 -27.30 -5.95
C ASN A 49 -17.83 -26.42 -6.46
N ALA A 50 -17.48 -26.54 -7.75
CA ALA A 50 -16.46 -25.70 -8.34
C ALA A 50 -16.82 -24.20 -8.24
N THR A 51 -18.09 -23.84 -8.45
CA THR A 51 -18.56 -22.44 -8.40
C THR A 51 -18.52 -21.86 -7.00
N LEU A 52 -18.89 -22.66 -5.98
CA LEU A 52 -18.77 -22.26 -4.58
C LEU A 52 -17.30 -22.04 -4.18
N THR A 53 -16.40 -22.97 -4.53
CA THR A 53 -14.97 -22.83 -4.26
C THR A 53 -14.38 -21.58 -4.91
N ARG A 54 -14.82 -21.27 -6.14
CA ARG A 54 -14.41 -20.04 -6.84
C ARG A 54 -14.86 -18.78 -6.10
N GLN A 55 -16.13 -18.72 -5.67
CA GLN A 55 -16.66 -17.57 -4.93
C GLN A 55 -15.93 -17.37 -3.60
N GLN A 56 -15.63 -18.45 -2.88
CA GLN A 56 -14.85 -18.39 -1.64
C GLN A 56 -13.45 -17.79 -1.88
N MET A 57 -12.75 -18.21 -2.93
CA MET A 57 -11.45 -17.63 -3.28
C MET A 57 -11.54 -16.15 -3.66
N LEU A 58 -12.57 -15.74 -4.40
CA LEU A 58 -12.76 -14.33 -4.75
C LEU A 58 -12.96 -13.47 -3.50
N HIS A 59 -13.81 -13.91 -2.56
CA HIS A 59 -13.98 -13.21 -1.28
C HIS A 59 -12.71 -13.19 -0.43
N GLU A 60 -11.92 -14.26 -0.45
CA GLU A 60 -10.65 -14.27 0.26
C GLU A 60 -9.64 -13.29 -0.36
N ILE A 61 -9.60 -13.18 -1.70
CA ILE A 61 -8.80 -12.17 -2.41
C ILE A 61 -9.26 -10.76 -2.03
N GLU A 62 -10.56 -10.50 -2.00
CA GLU A 62 -11.11 -9.19 -1.59
C GLU A 62 -10.68 -8.84 -0.16
N ARG A 63 -10.79 -9.79 0.79
CA ARG A 63 -10.32 -9.60 2.17
C ARG A 63 -8.82 -9.29 2.20
N LEU A 64 -8.00 -10.06 1.49
CA LEU A 64 -6.56 -9.84 1.43
C LEU A 64 -6.21 -8.47 0.83
N ILE A 65 -6.95 -8.00 -0.18
CA ILE A 65 -6.79 -6.64 -0.73
C ILE A 65 -7.05 -5.59 0.34
N ILE A 66 -8.13 -5.72 1.10
CA ILE A 66 -8.46 -4.81 2.21
C ILE A 66 -7.34 -4.81 3.26
N ASP A 67 -6.84 -6.00 3.64
CA ASP A 67 -5.77 -6.15 4.63
C ASP A 67 -4.45 -5.51 4.14
N ARG A 68 -4.10 -5.71 2.86
CA ARG A 68 -2.94 -5.09 2.21
C ARG A 68 -3.06 -3.57 2.22
N ASP A 69 -4.20 -3.03 1.81
CA ASP A 69 -4.42 -1.59 1.70
C ASP A 69 -4.45 -0.91 3.08
N SER A 70 -4.99 -1.59 4.09
CA SER A 70 -4.88 -1.19 5.50
C SER A 70 -3.43 -1.13 5.96
N THR A 71 -2.64 -2.15 5.63
CA THR A 71 -1.21 -2.21 5.99
C THR A 71 -0.40 -1.11 5.28
N ILE A 72 -0.71 -0.81 4.01
CA ILE A 72 -0.11 0.32 3.28
C ILE A 72 -0.49 1.64 3.96
N SER A 73 -1.75 1.81 4.37
CA SER A 73 -2.21 3.01 5.09
C SER A 73 -1.46 3.20 6.42
N GLN A 74 -1.18 2.12 7.16
CA GLN A 74 -0.35 2.16 8.37
C GLN A 74 1.09 2.60 8.08
N ALA A 75 1.68 2.12 6.98
CA ALA A 75 3.01 2.53 6.55
C ALA A 75 3.04 4.03 6.22
N ILE A 76 2.02 4.53 5.52
CA ILE A 76 1.89 5.96 5.19
C ILE A 76 1.74 6.79 6.47
N ASP A 77 0.87 6.37 7.40
CA ASP A 77 0.68 7.05 8.67
C ASP A 77 2.01 7.17 9.45
N ALA A 78 2.78 6.09 9.54
CA ALA A 78 4.10 6.10 10.18
C ALA A 78 5.09 7.02 9.45
N ALA A 79 5.11 7.02 8.11
CA ALA A 79 5.95 7.92 7.34
C ALA A 79 5.58 9.40 7.55
N ILE A 80 4.29 9.73 7.60
CA ILE A 80 3.80 11.09 7.90
C ILE A 80 4.25 11.54 9.28
N VAL A 81 4.22 10.65 10.27
CA VAL A 81 4.72 10.94 11.61
C VAL A 81 6.20 11.31 11.59
N ILE A 82 7.04 10.59 10.83
CA ILE A 82 8.45 10.92 10.67
C ILE A 82 8.60 12.30 10.03
N VAL A 83 7.93 12.56 8.91
CA VAL A 83 7.98 13.85 8.21
C VAL A 83 7.57 15.00 9.13
N THR A 84 6.50 14.81 9.90
CA THR A 84 6.00 15.85 10.81
C THR A 84 7.02 16.16 11.91
N ALA A 85 7.69 15.14 12.45
CA ALA A 85 8.77 15.33 13.42
C ALA A 85 9.99 16.03 12.80
N GLU A 86 10.35 15.69 11.56
CA GLU A 86 11.45 16.33 10.83
C GLU A 86 11.16 17.82 10.56
N LEU A 87 9.94 18.14 10.14
CA LEU A 87 9.49 19.52 9.92
C LEU A 87 9.51 20.35 11.21
N ALA A 88 9.13 19.77 12.35
CA ALA A 88 9.16 20.43 13.65
C ALA A 88 10.59 20.72 14.14
N ASN A 89 11.55 19.86 13.78
CA ASN A 89 12.96 20.00 14.17
C ASN A 89 13.82 20.71 13.12
N ASN A 90 13.21 21.25 12.05
CA ASN A 90 13.91 21.89 10.92
C ASN A 90 15.02 21.01 10.32
N VAL A 91 14.79 19.69 10.25
CA VAL A 91 15.73 18.77 9.60
C VAL A 91 15.74 19.08 8.10
N GLU A 92 16.95 19.16 7.51
CA GLU A 92 17.08 19.43 6.09
C GLU A 92 16.43 18.31 5.26
N PRO A 93 15.62 18.67 4.24
CA PRO A 93 14.88 17.70 3.43
C PRO A 93 15.80 16.74 2.65
N LEU A 94 17.06 17.11 2.41
CA LEU A 94 18.05 16.26 1.73
C LEU A 94 18.35 14.97 2.52
N PHE A 95 18.23 15.00 3.84
CA PHE A 95 18.47 13.87 4.74
C PHE A 95 17.19 13.34 5.39
N SER A 96 16.02 13.68 4.82
CA SER A 96 14.72 13.30 5.37
C SER A 96 14.47 11.80 5.26
N VAL A 97 14.47 11.13 6.41
CA VAL A 97 14.03 9.74 6.58
C VAL A 97 12.56 9.61 6.20
N GLY A 98 11.76 10.64 6.48
CA GLY A 98 10.36 10.71 6.05
C GLY A 98 10.21 10.65 4.53
N SER A 99 11.03 11.42 3.80
CA SER A 99 11.06 11.41 2.34
C SER A 99 11.49 10.05 1.77
N MET A 100 12.46 9.38 2.40
CA MET A 100 12.86 8.01 2.05
C MET A 100 11.72 7.01 2.29
N ALA A 101 11.07 7.09 3.46
CA ALA A 101 9.95 6.23 3.82
C ALA A 101 8.79 6.34 2.83
N LEU A 102 8.36 7.57 2.50
CA LEU A 102 7.33 7.81 1.50
C LEU A 102 7.74 7.28 0.11
N GLY A 103 8.99 7.50 -0.29
CA GLY A 103 9.53 6.98 -1.54
C GLY A 103 9.51 5.45 -1.63
N ASN A 104 9.83 4.75 -0.54
CA ASN A 104 9.78 3.29 -0.47
C ASN A 104 8.34 2.76 -0.61
N ILE A 105 7.37 3.42 0.04
CA ILE A 105 5.95 3.05 -0.06
C ILE A 105 5.46 3.24 -1.50
N ILE A 106 5.74 4.40 -2.10
CA ILE A 106 5.40 4.70 -3.49
C ILE A 106 6.00 3.66 -4.44
N SER A 107 7.29 3.37 -4.28
CA SER A 107 8.00 2.39 -5.12
C SER A 107 7.37 1.00 -5.00
N PHE A 108 6.94 0.61 -3.81
CA PHE A 108 6.21 -0.64 -3.60
C PHE A 108 4.88 -0.66 -4.35
N ILE A 109 4.07 0.40 -4.23
CA ILE A 109 2.77 0.53 -4.92
C ILE A 109 2.98 0.43 -6.44
N ASP A 110 3.95 1.15 -6.98
CA ASP A 110 4.26 1.18 -8.41
C ASP A 110 4.79 -0.15 -8.94
N ALA A 111 5.71 -0.80 -8.21
CA ALA A 111 6.34 -2.05 -8.63
C ALA A 111 5.32 -3.17 -8.81
N TYR A 112 4.32 -3.22 -7.94
CA TYR A 112 3.23 -4.21 -8.03
C TYR A 112 2.03 -3.71 -8.82
N ARG A 113 2.03 -2.46 -9.30
CA ARG A 113 0.92 -1.80 -10.01
C ARG A 113 -0.38 -1.87 -9.23
N LEU A 114 -0.30 -1.59 -7.93
CA LEU A 114 -1.43 -1.74 -7.02
C LEU A 114 -2.45 -0.63 -7.25
N LYS A 115 -3.73 -1.01 -7.27
CA LYS A 115 -4.84 -0.07 -7.08
C LYS A 115 -5.14 -0.06 -5.58
N VAL A 116 -4.53 0.88 -4.87
CA VAL A 116 -4.61 0.97 -3.40
C VAL A 116 -5.75 1.90 -3.03
N THR A 117 -6.61 1.46 -2.13
CA THR A 117 -7.56 2.35 -1.47
C THR A 117 -6.96 2.82 -0.15
N ILE A 118 -6.49 4.06 -0.12
CA ILE A 118 -5.96 4.66 1.11
C ILE A 118 -7.11 4.95 2.07
N SER A 119 -6.94 4.61 3.35
CA SER A 119 -7.96 4.88 4.36
C SER A 119 -8.27 6.38 4.46
N PHE A 120 -9.54 6.74 4.65
CA PHE A 120 -9.95 8.14 4.77
C PHE A 120 -9.18 8.93 5.85
N PRO A 121 -8.94 8.38 7.07
CA PRO A 121 -8.10 9.06 8.06
C PRO A 121 -6.67 9.35 7.58
N THR A 122 -6.04 8.40 6.88
CA THR A 122 -4.71 8.59 6.28
C THR A 122 -4.75 9.67 5.20
N MET A 123 -5.78 9.70 4.35
CA MET A 123 -5.94 10.70 3.30
C MET A 123 -6.10 12.13 3.86
N LEU A 124 -6.78 12.28 5.01
CA LEU A 124 -6.84 13.56 5.72
C LEU A 124 -5.45 13.99 6.22
N LYS A 125 -4.66 13.08 6.80
CA LYS A 125 -3.29 13.38 7.24
C LYS A 125 -2.38 13.79 6.08
N ILE A 126 -2.49 13.11 4.93
CA ILE A 126 -1.78 13.48 3.69
C ILE A 126 -2.16 14.91 3.27
N SER A 127 -3.45 15.23 3.30
CA SER A 127 -3.94 16.56 2.90
C SER A 127 -3.46 17.67 3.83
N GLN A 128 -3.43 17.40 5.14
CA GLN A 128 -2.86 18.32 6.13
C GLN A 128 -1.36 18.53 5.91
N LEU A 129 -0.61 17.44 5.70
CA LEU A 129 0.82 17.51 5.43
C LEU A 129 1.13 18.26 4.13
N SER A 130 0.38 17.99 3.05
CA SER A 130 0.50 18.71 1.76
C SER A 130 0.31 20.22 1.98
N SER A 131 -0.72 20.62 2.74
CA SER A 131 -0.98 22.03 3.06
C SER A 131 0.16 22.68 3.87
N GLN A 132 0.74 21.96 4.83
CA GLN A 132 1.90 22.45 5.60
C GLN A 132 3.13 22.63 4.70
N LEU A 133 3.37 21.68 3.79
CA LEU A 133 4.51 21.71 2.88
C LEU A 133 4.37 22.81 1.82
N MET A 134 3.16 23.17 1.39
CA MET A 134 2.95 24.26 0.42
C MET A 134 3.59 25.59 0.87
N LEU A 135 3.64 25.84 2.18
CA LEU A 135 4.23 27.06 2.76
C LEU A 135 5.77 26.99 2.88
N LYS A 136 6.38 25.84 2.57
CA LYS A 136 7.84 25.64 2.65
C LYS A 136 8.53 25.97 1.33
N GLY A 137 9.85 26.17 1.37
CA GLY A 137 10.65 26.56 0.21
C GLY A 137 10.82 25.45 -0.85
N VAL A 138 11.69 25.73 -1.82
CA VAL A 138 11.99 24.83 -2.96
C VAL A 138 12.76 23.59 -2.51
N GLU A 139 13.50 23.68 -1.43
CA GLU A 139 14.24 22.58 -0.82
C GLU A 139 13.34 21.39 -0.43
N TYR A 140 12.03 21.62 -0.22
CA TYR A 140 11.04 20.58 0.05
C TYR A 140 10.36 20.00 -1.19
N PHE A 141 10.82 20.34 -2.40
CA PHE A 141 10.16 19.94 -3.66
C PHE A 141 9.98 18.42 -3.80
N ASP A 142 11.00 17.63 -3.50
CA ASP A 142 10.92 16.16 -3.56
C ASP A 142 9.85 15.61 -2.59
N LEU A 143 9.83 16.11 -1.35
CA LEU A 143 8.86 15.72 -0.36
C LEU A 143 7.43 16.13 -0.75
N LYS A 144 7.25 17.35 -1.28
CA LYS A 144 5.97 17.84 -1.83
C LYS A 144 5.45 16.88 -2.90
N ASN A 145 6.30 16.54 -3.88
CA ASN A 145 5.92 15.61 -4.95
C ASN A 145 5.51 14.24 -4.42
N LYS A 146 6.25 13.68 -3.45
CA LYS A 146 5.92 12.39 -2.84
C LYS A 146 4.59 12.43 -2.10
N VAL A 147 4.33 13.47 -1.32
CA VAL A 147 3.05 13.64 -0.60
C VAL A 147 1.90 13.81 -1.59
N ASP A 148 2.08 14.60 -2.65
CA ASP A 148 1.04 14.82 -3.65
C ASP A 148 0.75 13.58 -4.49
N ARG A 149 1.74 12.70 -4.72
CA ARG A 149 1.51 11.38 -5.35
C ARG A 149 0.50 10.55 -4.57
N PHE A 150 0.49 10.59 -3.24
CA PHE A 150 -0.51 9.87 -2.45
C PHE A 150 -1.93 10.41 -2.58
N ARG A 151 -2.12 11.64 -3.08
CA ARG A 151 -3.46 12.18 -3.40
C ARG A 151 -4.00 11.67 -4.74
N SER A 152 -3.13 11.03 -5.55
CA SER A 152 -3.49 10.48 -6.87
C SER A 152 -3.82 8.99 -6.84
N TYR A 153 -3.59 8.32 -5.71
CA TYR A 153 -4.01 6.94 -5.45
C TYR A 153 -5.40 6.94 -4.79
#